data_AF-A0A950R6I9-F1
#
_entry.id   AF-A0A950R6I9-F1
#
_cell.length_a   1.000
_cell.length_b   1.000
_cell.length_c   1.000
_cell.angle_alpha   90.00
_cell.angle_beta   90.00
_cell.angle_gamma   90.00
#
_symmetry.space_group_name_H-M   'P 1'
#
loop_
_entity.id
_entity.type
_entity.pdbx_description
1 polymer ?
#
loop_
_entity_poly.entity_id
_entity_poly.type
_entity_poly.pdbx_seq_one_letter_code
_entity_poly.pdbx_strand_id
1 'polypeptide(L)'
;IKELTRGIGADSVLECVGTQESMMQAIRSARPGGYVSYVGVPHGVELDGAGLFFAHVHLHGGPAPVRRYLPRLIELVLDGKINPGQVFDLTLPLDQVAEGYRAMDERRAIKTLLRP
;
A
#
# COMPACT_ATOMS: atom_id res chain seq x y z
N ILE A 1 7.86 12.28 -9.47
CA ILE A 1 8.52 11.03 -9.94
C ILE A 1 9.30 11.22 -11.23
N LYS A 2 8.72 11.79 -12.29
CA LYS A 2 9.41 11.91 -13.59
C LYS A 2 10.74 12.68 -13.50
N GLU A 3 10.80 13.83 -12.82
CA GLU A 3 12.06 14.55 -12.58
C GLU A 3 13.11 13.68 -11.86
N LEU A 4 12.72 13.04 -10.75
CA LEU A 4 13.57 12.11 -9.97
C LEU A 4 14.07 10.91 -10.78
N THR A 5 13.40 10.58 -11.88
CA THR A 5 13.67 9.44 -12.76
C THR A 5 14.09 9.89 -14.16
N ARG A 6 14.60 11.12 -14.31
CA ARG A 6 15.12 11.68 -15.58
C ARG A 6 14.11 11.61 -16.75
N GLY A 7 12.84 11.81 -16.44
CA GLY A 7 11.71 11.76 -17.37
C GLY A 7 11.15 10.36 -17.64
N ILE A 8 11.77 9.30 -17.15
CA ILE A 8 11.44 7.92 -17.53
C ILE A 8 10.21 7.41 -16.76
N GLY A 9 10.18 7.58 -15.44
CA GLY A 9 9.23 6.93 -14.53
C GLY A 9 9.88 5.81 -13.72
N ALA A 10 9.17 5.33 -12.70
CA ALA A 10 9.63 4.24 -11.85
C ALA A 10 9.46 2.88 -12.55
N ASP A 11 10.37 1.93 -12.28
CA ASP A 11 10.26 0.56 -12.78
C ASP A 11 9.02 -0.17 -12.25
N SER A 12 8.74 0.04 -10.96
CA SER A 12 7.61 -0.54 -10.24
C SER A 12 6.97 0.51 -9.34
N VAL A 13 5.64 0.56 -9.32
CA VAL A 13 4.84 1.43 -8.47
C VAL A 13 3.85 0.60 -7.67
N LEU A 14 3.76 0.86 -6.36
CA LEU A 14 2.76 0.23 -5.49
C LEU A 14 1.62 1.21 -5.23
N GLU A 15 0.41 0.83 -5.62
CA GLU A 15 -0.81 1.57 -5.33
C GLU A 15 -1.44 0.98 -4.05
N CYS A 16 -1.49 1.79 -2.99
CA CYS A 16 -1.87 1.35 -1.65
C CYS A 16 -3.06 2.13 -1.06
N VAL A 17 -3.75 2.92 -1.88
CA VAL A 17 -4.83 3.82 -1.43
C VAL A 17 -6.19 3.35 -1.94
N GLY A 18 -6.29 2.99 -3.23
CA GLY A 18 -7.52 2.47 -3.84
C GLY A 18 -8.49 3.51 -4.41
N THR A 19 -8.08 4.78 -4.56
CA THR A 19 -8.92 5.82 -5.20
C THR A 19 -8.61 5.95 -6.69
N GLN A 20 -9.55 6.55 -7.46
CA GLN A 20 -9.33 6.85 -8.88
C GLN A 20 -8.05 7.67 -9.10
N GLU A 21 -7.86 8.72 -8.29
CA GLU A 21 -6.72 9.62 -8.40
C GLU A 21 -5.39 8.88 -8.15
N SER A 22 -5.31 8.08 -7.08
CA SER A 22 -4.08 7.34 -6.75
C SER A 22 -3.75 6.29 -7.80
N MET A 23 -4.75 5.60 -8.34
CA MET A 23 -4.58 4.64 -9.42
C MET A 23 -4.02 5.29 -10.69
N MET A 24 -4.62 6.40 -11.14
CA MET A 24 -4.14 7.09 -12.34
C MET A 24 -2.75 7.70 -12.12
N GLN A 25 -2.48 8.20 -10.92
CA GLN A 25 -1.15 8.68 -10.54
C GLN A 25 -0.13 7.54 -10.58
N ALA A 26 -0.48 6.34 -10.09
CA ALA A 26 0.41 5.18 -10.11
C ALA A 26 0.75 4.76 -11.55
N ILE A 27 -0.26 4.64 -12.43
CA ILE A 27 -0.11 4.34 -13.86
C ILE A 27 0.82 5.34 -14.55
N ARG A 28 0.62 6.65 -14.32
CA ARG A 28 1.43 7.71 -14.93
C ARG A 28 2.83 7.82 -14.33
N SER A 29 3.03 7.33 -13.11
CA SER A 29 4.33 7.35 -12.43
C SER A 29 5.26 6.23 -12.90
N ALA A 30 4.70 5.11 -13.35
CA ALA A 30 5.47 4.01 -13.92
C ALA A 30 6.12 4.42 -15.25
N ARG A 31 7.22 3.76 -15.60
CA ARG A 31 7.80 3.82 -16.95
C ARG A 31 6.99 2.96 -17.93
N PRO A 32 7.01 3.25 -19.24
CA PRO A 32 6.56 2.29 -20.24
C PRO A 32 7.27 0.94 -20.07
N GLY A 33 6.51 -0.15 -20.18
CA GLY A 33 6.90 -1.53 -19.86
C GLY A 33 7.16 -1.80 -18.37
N GLY A 34 6.79 -0.88 -17.47
CA GLY A 34 6.95 -1.02 -16.02
C GLY A 34 5.75 -1.69 -15.34
N TYR A 35 5.79 -1.79 -14.01
CA TYR A 35 4.78 -2.48 -13.21
C TYR A 35 4.02 -1.52 -12.29
N VAL A 36 2.71 -1.70 -12.22
CA VAL A 36 1.85 -1.14 -11.19
C VAL A 36 1.22 -2.31 -10.45
N SER A 37 1.60 -2.47 -9.19
CA SER A 37 1.00 -3.44 -8.27
C SER A 37 0.03 -2.72 -7.34
N TYR A 38 -1.25 -3.10 -7.31
CA TYR A 38 -2.22 -2.47 -6.41
C TYR A 38 -2.68 -3.43 -5.29
N VAL A 39 -2.60 -2.91 -4.07
CA VAL A 39 -3.08 -3.55 -2.83
C VAL A 39 -4.13 -2.69 -2.12
N GLY A 40 -4.26 -1.42 -2.50
CA GLY A 40 -5.41 -0.60 -2.13
C GLY A 40 -6.70 -1.23 -2.68
N VAL A 41 -7.70 -1.42 -1.83
CA VAL A 41 -8.99 -1.96 -2.27
C VAL A 41 -9.67 -0.92 -3.16
N PRO A 42 -9.94 -1.22 -4.45
CA PRO A 42 -10.50 -0.22 -5.35
C PRO A 42 -11.87 0.26 -4.88
N HIS A 43 -12.04 1.57 -4.76
CA HIS A 43 -13.30 2.21 -4.41
C HIS A 43 -13.61 3.31 -5.43
N GLY A 44 -14.51 3.00 -6.36
CA GLY A 44 -14.87 3.92 -7.45
C GLY A 44 -13.75 4.12 -8.48
N VAL A 45 -13.00 3.07 -8.79
CA VAL A 45 -11.93 3.10 -9.80
C VAL A 45 -12.44 2.55 -11.13
N GLU A 46 -12.31 3.36 -12.17
CA GLU A 46 -12.54 3.01 -13.57
C GLU A 46 -11.23 3.13 -14.36
N LEU A 47 -11.01 2.18 -15.27
CA LEU A 47 -9.82 2.14 -16.12
C LEU A 47 -10.24 2.24 -17.58
N ASP A 48 -9.83 3.32 -18.23
CA ASP A 48 -9.97 3.47 -19.68
C ASP A 48 -9.02 2.51 -20.40
N GLY A 49 -9.59 1.64 -21.25
CA GLY A 49 -8.83 0.60 -21.96
C GLY A 49 -7.83 1.19 -22.95
N ALA A 50 -8.19 2.29 -23.64
CA ALA A 50 -7.27 2.95 -24.58
C ALA A 50 -6.11 3.62 -23.83
N GLY A 51 -6.42 4.35 -22.75
CA GLY A 51 -5.44 4.98 -21.87
C GLY A 51 -4.47 3.96 -21.27
N LEU A 52 -4.97 2.80 -20.81
CA LEU A 52 -4.12 1.73 -20.29
C LEU A 52 -3.23 1.11 -21.38
N PHE A 53 -3.79 0.90 -22.58
CA PHE A 53 -3.04 0.40 -23.74
C PHE A 53 -1.84 1.31 -24.08
N PHE A 54 -2.07 2.63 -24.16
CA PHE A 54 -1.01 3.59 -24.47
C PHE A 54 -0.07 3.88 -23.29
N ALA A 55 -0.54 3.73 -22.04
CA ALA A 55 0.35 3.80 -20.88
C ALA A 55 1.41 2.69 -20.91
N HIS A 56 1.10 1.55 -21.54
CA HIS A 56 2.01 0.43 -21.72
C HIS A 56 2.61 -0.04 -20.38
N VAL A 57 1.76 -0.31 -19.38
CA VAL A 57 2.19 -0.81 -18.07
C VAL A 57 1.56 -2.16 -17.76
N HIS A 58 2.27 -2.96 -16.97
CA HIS A 58 1.74 -4.17 -16.35
C HIS A 58 0.92 -3.78 -15.12
N LEU A 59 -0.38 -4.05 -15.13
CA LEU A 59 -1.26 -3.79 -13.99
C LEU A 59 -1.61 -5.10 -13.30
N HIS A 60 -1.14 -5.27 -12.06
CA HIS A 60 -1.39 -6.46 -11.25
C HIS A 60 -1.93 -6.06 -9.88
N GLY A 61 -2.84 -6.81 -9.30
CA GLY A 61 -3.28 -6.54 -7.94
C GLY A 61 -4.15 -7.64 -7.38
N GLY A 62 -4.46 -7.50 -6.10
CA GLY A 62 -5.32 -8.44 -5.39
C GLY A 62 -5.05 -8.50 -3.90
N PRO A 63 -5.82 -9.33 -3.17
CA PRO A 63 -5.63 -9.53 -1.75
C PRO A 63 -4.24 -10.08 -1.42
N ALA A 64 -3.69 -9.68 -0.28
CA ALA A 64 -2.39 -10.17 0.16
C ALA A 64 -2.43 -11.70 0.37
N PRO A 65 -1.56 -12.48 -0.30
CA PRO A 65 -1.53 -13.94 -0.14
C PRO A 65 -0.72 -14.31 1.11
N VAL A 66 -1.24 -13.95 2.29
CA VAL A 66 -0.53 -14.02 3.57
C VAL A 66 0.11 -15.39 3.80
N ARG A 67 -0.63 -16.48 3.61
CA ARG A 67 -0.13 -17.85 3.82
C ARG A 67 1.14 -18.17 3.02
N ARG A 68 1.28 -17.61 1.81
CA ARG A 68 2.44 -17.85 0.93
C ARG A 68 3.71 -17.21 1.48
N TYR A 69 3.60 -16.03 2.07
CA TYR A 69 4.74 -15.20 2.51
C TYR A 69 5.01 -15.27 4.01
N LEU A 70 4.02 -15.63 4.82
CA LEU A 70 4.09 -15.61 6.28
C LEU A 70 5.31 -16.35 6.86
N PRO A 71 5.70 -17.56 6.40
CA PRO A 71 6.86 -18.26 6.96
C PRO A 71 8.14 -17.43 6.85
N ARG A 72 8.38 -16.82 5.68
CA ARG A 72 9.56 -15.99 5.45
C ARG A 72 9.50 -14.66 6.20
N LEU A 73 8.33 -14.03 6.24
CA LEU A 73 8.17 -12.75 6.93
C LEU A 73 8.36 -12.89 8.44
N ILE A 74 7.86 -13.97 9.06
CA ILE A 74 8.10 -14.26 10.48
C ILE A 74 9.59 -14.42 10.76
N GLU A 75 10.31 -15.21 9.95
CA GLU A 75 11.76 -15.38 10.09
C GLU A 75 12.49 -14.03 10.08
N LEU A 76 12.17 -13.15 9.12
CA LEU A 76 12.78 -11.81 9.05
C LEU A 76 12.47 -10.93 10.27
N VAL A 77 11.30 -11.09 10.90
CA VAL A 77 10.95 -10.39 12.14
C VAL A 77 11.76 -10.93 13.32
N LEU A 78 11.82 -12.26 13.46
CA LEU A 78 12.53 -12.92 14.55
C LEU A 78 14.05 -12.68 14.49
N ASP A 79 14.60 -12.62 13.28
CA ASP A 79 16.01 -12.29 13.03
C ASP A 79 16.32 -10.78 13.15
N GLY A 80 15.31 -9.95 13.46
CA GLY A 80 15.45 -8.50 13.57
C GLY A 80 15.78 -7.79 12.25
N LYS A 81 15.61 -8.46 11.10
CA LYS A 81 15.85 -7.88 9.76
C LYS A 81 14.78 -6.88 9.38
N ILE A 82 13.55 -7.08 9.85
CA ILE A 82 12.46 -6.12 9.73
C ILE A 82 11.80 -5.92 11.10
N ASN A 83 11.40 -4.69 11.39
CA ASN A 83 10.70 -4.35 12.62
C ASN A 83 9.31 -3.76 12.29
N PRO A 84 8.29 -4.60 12.02
CA PRO A 84 6.96 -4.12 11.70
C PRO A 84 6.30 -3.41 12.89
N GLY A 85 6.81 -3.59 14.12
CA GLY A 85 6.30 -2.92 15.31
C GLY A 85 6.40 -1.39 15.26
N GLN A 86 7.24 -0.84 14.39
CA GLN A 86 7.40 0.62 14.20
C GLN A 86 6.13 1.32 13.71
N VAL A 87 5.18 0.59 13.10
CA VAL A 87 3.92 1.21 12.66
C VAL A 87 2.98 1.53 13.82
N PHE A 88 3.16 0.89 14.98
CA PHE A 88 2.33 1.14 16.15
C PHE A 88 2.75 2.43 16.85
N ASP A 89 1.89 3.43 16.80
CA ASP A 89 2.14 4.77 17.32
C ASP A 89 1.20 5.17 18.46
N LEU A 90 0.20 4.34 18.76
CA LEU A 90 -0.69 4.49 19.90
C LEU A 90 -0.89 3.13 20.57
N THR A 91 -0.67 3.06 21.89
CA THR A 91 -0.98 1.87 22.70
C THR A 91 -2.04 2.19 23.73
N LEU A 92 -3.12 1.39 23.76
CA LEU A 92 -4.26 1.57 24.67
C LEU A 92 -4.60 0.23 25.35
N PRO A 93 -5.25 0.25 26.53
CA PRO A 93 -5.87 -0.95 27.10
C PRO A 93 -7.07 -1.39 26.25
N LEU A 94 -7.42 -2.69 26.30
CA LEU A 94 -8.46 -3.31 25.47
C LEU A 94 -9.84 -2.69 25.69
N ASP A 95 -10.14 -2.22 26.91
CA ASP A 95 -11.38 -1.53 27.27
C ASP A 95 -11.55 -0.17 26.56
N GLN A 96 -10.48 0.37 25.97
CA GLN A 96 -10.47 1.61 25.20
C GLN A 96 -10.45 1.38 23.68
N VAL A 97 -10.86 0.20 23.20
CA VAL A 97 -10.93 -0.13 21.76
C VAL A 97 -11.62 0.94 20.91
N ALA A 98 -12.70 1.54 21.41
CA ALA A 98 -13.44 2.58 20.68
C ALA A 98 -12.61 3.84 20.43
N GLU A 99 -11.77 4.24 21.39
CA GLU A 99 -10.84 5.36 21.21
C GLU A 99 -9.74 5.00 20.20
N GLY A 100 -9.26 3.75 20.19
CA GLY A 100 -8.31 3.29 19.18
C GLY A 100 -8.83 3.44 17.75
N TYR A 101 -10.09 3.03 17.52
CA TYR A 101 -10.75 3.24 16.23
C TYR A 101 -10.91 4.73 15.90
N ARG A 102 -11.39 5.54 16.85
CA ARG A 102 -11.57 7.00 16.67
C ARG A 102 -10.25 7.69 16.31
N ALA A 103 -9.17 7.33 16.99
CA ALA A 103 -7.85 7.91 16.73
C ALA A 103 -7.34 7.61 15.32
N MET A 104 -7.59 6.41 14.78
CA MET A 104 -7.23 6.07 13.40
C MET A 104 -8.12 6.80 12.37
N ASP A 105 -9.42 6.93 12.63
CA ASP A 105 -10.36 7.66 11.76
C ASP A 105 -10.04 9.16 11.67
N GLU A 106 -9.80 9.79 12.82
CA GLU A 106 -9.41 11.21 12.93
C GLU A 106 -7.93 11.45 12.56
N ARG A 107 -7.20 10.41 12.13
CA ARG A 107 -5.79 10.46 11.74
C ARG A 107 -4.85 10.99 12.84
N ARG A 108 -5.22 10.77 14.10
CA ARG A 108 -4.36 10.99 15.28
C ARG A 108 -3.40 9.83 15.54
N ALA A 109 -3.70 8.64 14.99
CA ALA A 109 -2.85 7.46 15.02
C ALA A 109 -2.83 6.75 13.65
N ILE A 110 -1.69 6.16 13.30
CA ILE A 110 -1.49 5.32 12.11
C ILE A 110 -1.96 3.89 12.41
N LYS A 111 -1.53 3.32 13.54
CA LYS A 111 -1.88 1.96 13.94
C LYS A 111 -1.94 1.84 15.47
N THR A 112 -3.14 1.61 15.98
CA THR A 112 -3.31 1.34 17.42
C THR A 112 -2.96 -0.10 17.77
N LEU A 113 -2.22 -0.28 18.86
CA LEU A 113 -1.99 -1.56 19.55
C LEU A 113 -2.84 -1.62 20.83
N LEU A 114 -3.64 -2.66 20.98
CA LEU A 114 -4.41 -2.90 22.21
C LEU A 114 -3.68 -3.88 23.11
N ARG A 115 -3.60 -3.57 24.41
CA ARG A 115 -3.09 -4.47 25.44
C ARG A 115 -4.25 -5.08 26.24
N PRO A 116 -4.22 -6.39 26.51
CA PRO A 116 -5.23 -7.07 27.32
C PRO A 116 -5.44 -6.44 28.69
#